data_AF-A0A3A2ZRM3-F1
#
_entry.id   AF-A0A3A2ZRM3-F1
#
_cell.length_a   1.000
_cell.length_b   1.000
_cell.length_c   1.000
_cell.angle_alpha   90.00
_cell.angle_beta   90.00
_cell.angle_gamma   90.00
#
_symmetry.space_group_name_H-M   'P 1'
#
loop_
_entity.id
_entity.type
_entity.pdbx_description
1 polymer ?
#
loop_
_entity_poly.entity_id
_entity_poly.type
_entity_poly.pdbx_seq_one_letter_code
_entity_poly.pdbx_strand_id
1 'polypeptide(L)'
;MSAPEYIEHLMSWVQSNIDNEQMFPSRLGVPFPKTFPSLLRQLFKRLYRVYAHIYCHHYPVIVHLGLEPHLNTSFKHYVLFIDEHQLASGKDFWGPLGDLVDSMLRSD
;
A
#
# COMPACT_ATOMS: atom_id res chain seq x y z
N MET A 1 -10.77 8.08 -16.11
CA MET A 1 -9.64 8.75 -15.45
C MET A 1 -8.38 8.00 -15.83
N SER A 2 -7.35 8.73 -16.24
CA SER A 2 -6.05 8.14 -16.57
C SER A 2 -5.36 7.61 -15.30
N ALA A 3 -4.37 6.72 -15.46
CA ALA A 3 -3.63 6.19 -14.32
C ALA A 3 -2.90 7.29 -13.49
N PRO A 4 -2.27 8.31 -14.10
CA PRO A 4 -1.66 9.41 -13.36
C PRO A 4 -2.68 10.21 -12.52
N GLU A 5 -3.81 10.61 -13.09
CA GLU A 5 -4.87 11.33 -12.37
C GLU A 5 -5.43 10.47 -11.21
N TYR A 6 -5.59 9.16 -11.42
CA TYR A 6 -6.02 8.24 -10.38
C TYR A 6 -5.02 8.19 -9.22
N ILE A 7 -3.73 8.05 -9.51
CA ILE A 7 -2.67 7.98 -8.51
C ILE A 7 -2.57 9.31 -7.76
N GLU A 8 -2.68 10.44 -8.44
CA GLU A 8 -2.65 11.77 -7.81
C GLU A 8 -3.80 11.96 -6.80
N HIS A 9 -5.04 11.63 -7.20
CA HIS A 9 -6.19 11.68 -6.29
C HIS A 9 -6.05 10.70 -5.13
N LEU A 10 -5.47 9.52 -5.37
CA LEU A 10 -5.20 8.54 -4.34
C LEU A 10 -4.20 9.06 -3.32
N MET A 11 -3.06 9.58 -3.78
CA MET A 11 -2.00 10.09 -2.90
C MET A 11 -2.47 11.33 -2.13
N SER A 12 -3.21 12.23 -2.78
CA SER A 12 -3.85 13.38 -2.13
C SER A 12 -4.83 12.95 -1.04
N TRP A 13 -5.62 11.89 -1.29
CA TRP A 13 -6.52 11.33 -0.29
C TRP A 13 -5.76 10.67 0.87
N VAL A 14 -4.65 9.97 0.60
CA VAL A 14 -3.82 9.37 1.67
C VAL A 14 -3.25 10.48 2.56
N GLN A 15 -2.65 11.50 1.94
CA GLN A 15 -2.06 12.64 2.64
C GLN A 15 -3.09 13.37 3.52
N SER A 16 -4.28 13.66 2.98
CA SER A 16 -5.33 14.36 3.74
C SER A 16 -5.86 13.56 4.93
N ASN A 17 -5.78 12.23 4.91
CA ASN A 17 -6.12 11.41 6.08
C ASN A 17 -4.99 11.42 7.12
N ILE A 18 -3.73 11.35 6.68
CA ILE A 18 -2.57 11.39 7.57
C ILE A 18 -2.47 12.75 8.30
N ASP A 19 -2.74 13.84 7.59
CA ASP A 19 -2.68 15.20 8.15
C ASP A 19 -3.90 15.55 9.02
N ASN A 20 -4.94 14.70 9.02
CA ASN A 20 -6.14 14.94 9.80
C ASN A 20 -5.92 14.51 11.26
N GLU A 21 -5.75 15.46 12.18
CA GLU A 21 -5.57 15.20 13.62
C GLU A 21 -6.72 14.40 14.26
N GLN A 22 -7.91 14.35 13.66
CA GLN A 22 -9.02 13.51 14.15
C GLN A 22 -8.82 12.03 13.78
N MET A 23 -8.08 11.74 12.72
CA MET A 23 -7.78 10.38 12.24
C MET A 23 -6.41 9.91 12.73
N PHE A 24 -5.41 10.78 12.69
CA PHE A 24 -4.05 10.55 13.18
C PHE A 24 -3.69 11.61 14.23
N PRO A 25 -4.07 11.40 15.50
CA PRO A 25 -3.78 12.36 16.56
C PRO A 25 -2.27 12.54 16.78
N SER A 26 -1.81 13.78 16.75
CA SER A 26 -0.41 14.18 16.98
C SER A 26 -0.08 14.42 18.46
N ARG A 27 -1.12 14.63 19.28
CA ARG A 27 -1.00 15.00 20.70
C ARG A 27 -1.04 13.78 21.59
N LEU A 28 -0.11 13.71 22.53
CA LEU A 28 -0.08 12.67 23.55
C LEU A 28 -1.39 12.65 24.36
N GLY A 29 -1.91 11.46 24.63
CA GLY A 29 -3.14 11.26 25.39
C GLY A 29 -4.44 11.34 24.58
N VAL A 30 -4.38 11.68 23.29
CA VAL A 30 -5.56 11.62 22.41
C VAL A 30 -5.65 10.24 21.76
N PRO A 31 -6.73 9.47 22.00
CA PRO A 31 -6.89 8.15 21.40
C PRO A 31 -7.24 8.23 19.92
N PHE A 32 -6.84 7.23 19.14
CA PHE A 32 -7.31 7.04 17.77
C PHE A 32 -8.83 6.84 17.71
N PRO A 33 -9.51 7.29 16.63
CA PRO A 33 -10.94 7.10 16.50
C PRO A 33 -11.28 5.60 16.32
N LYS A 34 -12.50 5.21 16.68
CA LYS A 34 -12.99 3.82 16.51
C LYS A 34 -12.97 3.35 15.05
N THR A 35 -13.02 4.28 14.11
CA THR A 35 -12.96 4.02 12.67
C THR A 35 -11.55 3.79 12.14
N PHE A 36 -10.51 4.03 12.95
CA PHE A 36 -9.11 3.97 12.54
C PHE A 36 -8.69 2.62 11.91
N PRO A 37 -9.08 1.45 12.45
CA PRO A 37 -8.72 0.17 11.80
C PRO A 37 -9.33 0.02 10.40
N SER A 38 -10.56 0.50 10.19
CA SER A 38 -11.21 0.49 8.87
C SER A 38 -10.50 1.44 7.90
N LEU A 39 -10.13 2.63 8.39
CA LEU A 39 -9.35 3.60 7.62
C LEU A 39 -8.00 3.01 7.18
N LEU A 40 -7.27 2.36 8.09
CA LEU A 40 -5.99 1.71 7.76
C LEU A 40 -6.15 0.65 6.67
N ARG A 41 -7.13 -0.25 6.78
CA ARG A 41 -7.40 -1.26 5.73
C ARG A 41 -7.67 -0.59 4.37
N GLN A 42 -8.42 0.49 4.36
CA GLN A 42 -8.69 1.24 3.12
C GLN A 42 -7.44 1.92 2.56
N LEU A 43 -6.61 2.50 3.43
CA LEU A 43 -5.35 3.15 3.06
C LEU A 43 -4.39 2.15 2.44
N PHE A 44 -4.13 1.02 3.12
CA PHE A 44 -3.27 -0.04 2.60
C PHE A 44 -3.83 -0.60 1.29
N LYS A 45 -5.13 -0.90 1.20
CA LYS A 45 -5.76 -1.37 -0.06
C LYS A 45 -5.57 -0.40 -1.23
N ARG A 46 -5.60 0.91 -0.98
CA ARG A 46 -5.35 1.93 -2.00
C ARG A 46 -3.87 1.94 -2.40
N LEU A 47 -2.95 1.97 -1.44
CA LEU A 47 -1.50 1.94 -1.72
C LEU A 47 -1.08 0.70 -2.51
N TYR A 48 -1.70 -0.47 -2.27
CA TYR A 48 -1.47 -1.68 -3.07
C TYR A 48 -1.69 -1.42 -4.57
N ARG A 49 -2.70 -0.63 -4.95
CA ARG A 49 -3.00 -0.34 -6.36
C ARG A 49 -1.86 0.40 -7.06
N VAL A 50 -1.09 1.19 -6.31
CA VAL A 50 0.08 1.88 -6.84
C VAL A 50 1.19 0.87 -7.14
N TYR A 51 1.48 -0.05 -6.20
CA TYR A 51 2.42 -1.15 -6.46
C TYR A 51 1.99 -2.00 -7.64
N ALA A 52 0.74 -2.46 -7.67
CA ALA A 52 0.18 -3.26 -8.75
C ALA A 52 0.33 -2.56 -10.11
N HIS A 53 0.05 -1.26 -10.17
CA HIS A 53 0.21 -0.50 -11.40
C HIS A 53 1.67 -0.41 -11.87
N ILE A 54 2.61 -0.19 -10.94
CA ILE A 54 4.05 -0.14 -11.26
C ILE A 54 4.53 -1.49 -11.79
N TYR A 55 4.24 -2.60 -11.09
CA TYR A 55 4.66 -3.94 -11.52
C TYR A 55 4.02 -4.35 -12.85
N CYS A 56 2.74 -4.04 -13.09
CA CYS A 56 2.05 -4.48 -14.30
C CYS A 56 2.38 -3.63 -15.54
N HIS A 57 2.65 -2.33 -15.39
CA HIS A 57 2.75 -1.41 -16.53
C HIS A 57 4.08 -0.67 -16.65
N HIS A 58 4.84 -0.53 -15.56
CA HIS A 58 6.05 0.29 -15.52
C HIS A 58 7.31 -0.46 -15.09
N TYR A 59 7.22 -1.78 -14.88
CA TYR A 59 8.36 -2.59 -14.50
C TYR A 59 9.56 -2.49 -15.47
N PRO A 60 9.38 -2.46 -16.82
CA PRO A 60 10.52 -2.27 -17.72
C PRO A 60 11.28 -0.96 -17.49
N VAL A 61 10.58 0.10 -17.09
CA VAL A 61 11.20 1.40 -16.75
C VAL A 61 11.98 1.29 -15.44
N ILE A 62 11.41 0.62 -14.43
CA ILE A 62 12.08 0.36 -13.15
C ILE A 62 13.38 -0.43 -13.34
N VAL A 63 13.35 -1.46 -14.19
CA VAL A 63 14.53 -2.25 -14.55
C VAL A 63 15.55 -1.41 -15.29
N HIS A 64 15.13 -0.62 -16.28
CA HIS A 64 16.02 0.28 -17.04
C HIS A 64 16.76 1.28 -16.14
N LEU A 65 16.11 1.74 -15.06
CA LEU A 65 16.70 2.64 -14.07
C LEU A 65 17.51 1.92 -12.97
N GLY A 66 17.56 0.58 -12.97
CA GLY A 66 18.23 -0.20 -11.92
C GLY A 66 17.54 -0.12 -10.56
N LEU A 67 16.25 0.22 -10.51
CA LEU A 67 15.49 0.44 -9.28
C LEU A 67 14.74 -0.80 -8.78
N GLU A 68 14.84 -1.93 -9.48
CA GLU A 68 14.18 -3.19 -9.11
C GLU A 68 14.45 -3.60 -7.65
N PRO A 69 15.69 -3.57 -7.11
CA PRO A 69 15.93 -3.96 -5.72
C PRO A 69 15.18 -3.07 -4.71
N HIS A 70 15.03 -1.79 -5.02
CA HIS A 70 14.31 -0.83 -4.16
C HIS A 70 12.81 -1.10 -4.17
N LEU A 71 12.23 -1.31 -5.34
CA LEU A 71 10.81 -1.65 -5.49
C LEU A 71 10.48 -2.98 -4.79
N ASN A 72 11.31 -4.00 -5.01
CA ASN A 72 11.11 -5.34 -4.43
C ASN A 72 11.25 -5.32 -2.92
N THR A 73 12.25 -4.61 -2.37
CA THR A 73 12.43 -4.47 -0.92
C THR A 73 11.25 -3.73 -0.28
N SER A 74 10.84 -2.60 -0.88
CA SER A 74 9.71 -1.82 -0.39
C SER A 74 8.40 -2.62 -0.43
N PHE A 75 8.18 -3.40 -1.50
CA PHE A 75 6.99 -4.22 -1.63
C PHE A 75 7.01 -5.45 -0.70
N LYS A 76 8.17 -6.12 -0.50
CA LYS A 76 8.29 -7.22 0.47
C LYS A 76 7.97 -6.73 1.88
N HIS A 77 8.51 -5.57 2.29
CA HIS A 77 8.19 -4.98 3.59
C HIS A 77 6.69 -4.66 3.73
N TYR A 78 6.09 -4.09 2.68
CA TYR A 78 4.65 -3.83 2.64
C TYR A 78 3.80 -5.11 2.78
N VAL A 79 4.19 -6.19 2.09
CA VAL A 79 3.51 -7.49 2.16
C VAL A 79 3.59 -8.07 3.57
N LEU A 80 4.78 -8.12 4.16
CA LEU A 80 5.00 -8.64 5.51
C LEU A 80 4.23 -7.84 6.56
N PHE A 81 4.20 -6.51 6.44
CA PHE A 81 3.44 -5.66 7.35
C PHE A 81 1.93 -5.92 7.28
N ILE A 82 1.40 -6.16 6.08
CA ILE A 82 -0.01 -6.50 5.91
C ILE A 82 -0.35 -7.87 6.51
N ASP A 83 0.55 -8.84 6.35
CA ASP A 83 0.38 -10.19 6.89
C ASP A 83 0.42 -10.17 8.43
N GLU A 84 1.45 -9.57 9.02
CA GLU A 84 1.61 -9.43 10.48
C GLU A 84 0.39 -8.77 11.14
N HIS A 85 -0.16 -7.73 10.52
CA HIS A 85 -1.26 -6.95 11.08
C HIS A 85 -2.65 -7.30 10.52
N GLN A 86 -2.76 -8.36 9.70
CA GLN A 86 -4.01 -8.85 9.13
C GLN A 86 -4.83 -7.73 8.44
N LEU A 87 -4.14 -6.91 7.64
CA LEU A 87 -4.73 -5.73 6.98
C LEU A 87 -5.37 -6.07 5.62
N ALA A 88 -5.04 -7.22 5.05
CA ALA A 88 -5.68 -7.72 3.84
C ALA A 88 -7.17 -8.02 4.12
N SER A 89 -8.05 -7.62 3.21
CA SER A 89 -9.49 -7.87 3.34
C SER A 89 -10.07 -8.43 2.05
N GLY A 90 -10.56 -9.66 2.13
CA GLY A 90 -11.13 -10.41 1.01
C GLY A 90 -10.10 -11.29 0.30
N LYS A 91 -10.58 -12.34 -0.37
CA LYS A 91 -9.73 -13.34 -1.04
C LYS A 91 -8.89 -12.76 -2.19
N ASP A 92 -9.39 -11.71 -2.84
CA ASP A 92 -8.77 -11.12 -4.03
C ASP A 92 -7.96 -9.85 -3.73
N PHE A 93 -7.53 -9.66 -2.47
CA PHE A 93 -6.79 -8.44 -2.09
C PHE A 93 -5.54 -8.23 -2.96
N TRP A 94 -4.80 -9.31 -3.22
CA TRP A 94 -3.53 -9.28 -3.95
C TRP A 94 -3.64 -9.34 -5.47
N GLY A 95 -4.86 -9.47 -6.02
CA GLY A 95 -5.17 -9.43 -7.45
C GLY A 95 -4.07 -9.96 -8.39
N PRO A 96 -3.52 -9.13 -9.31
CA PRO A 96 -2.53 -9.57 -10.30
C PRO A 96 -1.15 -9.91 -9.72
N LEU A 97 -0.87 -9.57 -8.45
CA LEU A 97 0.41 -9.83 -7.81
C LEU A 97 0.37 -11.01 -6.82
N GLY A 98 -0.71 -11.81 -6.83
CA GLY A 98 -0.88 -12.94 -5.90
C GLY A 98 0.32 -13.89 -5.88
N ASP A 99 0.77 -14.35 -7.05
CA ASP A 99 1.92 -15.27 -7.15
C ASP A 99 3.22 -14.65 -6.61
N LEU A 100 3.43 -13.35 -6.83
CA LEU A 100 4.60 -12.62 -6.33
C LEU A 100 4.55 -12.50 -4.80
N VAL A 101 3.39 -12.17 -4.25
CA VAL A 101 3.15 -12.07 -2.80
C VAL A 101 3.39 -13.42 -2.14
N ASP A 102 2.84 -14.49 -2.70
CA ASP A 102 3.03 -15.85 -2.23
C ASP A 102 4.52 -16.24 -2.23
N SER A 103 5.28 -15.83 -3.25
CA SER A 103 6.72 -16.01 -3.28
C SER A 103 7.42 -15.22 -2.17
N MET A 104 7.04 -13.97 -1.93
CA MET A 104 7.63 -13.11 -0.89
C MET A 104 7.38 -13.64 0.52
N LEU A 105 6.20 -14.21 0.79
CA LEU A 105 5.83 -14.79 2.08
C LEU A 105 6.55 -16.12 2.37
N ARG A 106 6.92 -16.88 1.34
CA ARG A 106 7.69 -18.13 1.49
C ARG A 106 9.20 -17.91 1.67
N SER A 107 9.68 -16.70 1.40
CA SER A 107 11.11 -16.39 1.38
C SER A 107 11.56 -15.90 2.76
N ASP A 108 12.12 -16.79 3.57
CA ASP A 108 12.81 -16.48 4.84
C ASP A 108 13.95 -15.46 4.64
#